data_AF-A0A498R6U0-F1
#
_entry.id   AF-A0A498R6U0-F1
#
_cell.length_a   1.000
_cell.length_b   1.000
_cell.length_c   1.000
_cell.angle_alpha   90.00
_cell.angle_beta   90.00
_cell.angle_gamma   90.00
#
_symmetry.space_group_name_H-M   'P 1'
#
loop_
_entity.id
_entity.type
_entity.pdbx_description
1 polymer ?
#
loop_
_entity_poly.entity_id
_entity_poly.type
_entity_poly.pdbx_seq_one_letter_code
_entity_poly.pdbx_strand_id
1 'polypeptide(L)'
;MSNQFKVGIRTAKDEYGYIVYDLDNKTVQVVLANEKARQDVENYLAGTYVIPSADQTLLDFQETTVEPTSSLDNLKLALTRMWGKTGVYVDWSHPVP
;
A
#
# COMPACT_ATOMS: atom_id res chain seq x y z
N MET A 1 17.33 -14.19 7.88
CA MET A 1 16.00 -14.42 7.29
C MET A 1 15.46 -13.04 6.94
N SER A 2 15.19 -12.76 5.67
CA SER A 2 14.78 -11.43 5.22
C SER A 2 13.37 -11.14 5.73
N ASN A 3 13.22 -10.30 6.75
CA ASN A 3 11.93 -9.94 7.34
C ASN A 3 11.22 -8.91 6.44
N GLN A 4 10.73 -9.38 5.29
CA GLN A 4 10.13 -8.55 4.26
C GLN A 4 8.71 -9.01 3.95
N PHE A 5 7.80 -8.05 3.86
CA PHE A 5 6.46 -8.24 3.33
C PHE A 5 6.46 -7.86 1.85
N LYS A 6 5.90 -8.71 0.99
CA LYS A 6 5.77 -8.43 -0.44
C LYS A 6 4.32 -8.56 -0.88
N VAL A 7 3.87 -7.69 -1.78
CA VAL A 7 2.52 -7.75 -2.35
C VAL A 7 2.51 -7.33 -3.81
N GLY A 8 1.71 -8.00 -4.63
CA GLY A 8 1.58 -7.68 -6.06
C GLY A 8 0.82 -6.38 -6.27
N ILE A 9 1.17 -5.64 -7.31
CA ILE A 9 0.40 -4.49 -7.78
C ILE A 9 0.23 -4.57 -9.29
N ARG A 10 -0.87 -3.99 -9.77
CA ARG A 10 -1.12 -3.90 -11.21
C ARG A 10 -1.77 -2.59 -11.61
N THR A 11 -1.49 -2.12 -12.80
CA THR A 11 -2.17 -0.96 -13.39
C THR A 11 -3.45 -1.40 -14.10
N ALA A 12 -4.32 -0.45 -14.46
CA ALA A 12 -5.52 -0.72 -15.26
C ALA A 12 -5.22 -1.26 -16.68
N LYS A 13 -3.95 -1.20 -17.12
CA LYS A 13 -3.49 -1.68 -18.43
C LYS A 13 -2.79 -3.05 -18.34
N ASP A 14 -3.03 -3.79 -17.26
CA ASP A 14 -2.42 -5.11 -16.98
C ASP A 14 -0.88 -5.08 -16.94
N GLU A 15 -0.29 -3.95 -16.51
CA GLU A 15 1.14 -3.91 -16.16
C GLU A 15 1.31 -4.35 -14.71
N TYR A 16 2.15 -5.36 -14.49
CA TYR A 16 2.36 -5.95 -13.18
C TYR A 16 3.63 -5.43 -12.52
N GLY A 17 3.58 -5.39 -11.20
CA GLY A 17 4.69 -5.02 -10.33
C GLY A 17 4.47 -5.59 -8.94
N TYR A 18 5.32 -5.18 -8.01
CA TYR A 18 5.17 -5.55 -6.60
C TYR A 18 5.74 -4.47 -5.70
N ILE A 19 5.24 -4.44 -4.47
CA ILE A 19 5.74 -3.60 -3.39
C ILE A 19 6.47 -4.52 -2.41
N VAL A 20 7.66 -4.10 -1.99
CA VAL A 20 8.44 -4.74 -0.93
C VAL A 20 8.48 -3.80 0.26
N TYR A 21 8.11 -4.29 1.43
CA TYR A 21 8.23 -3.58 2.70
C TYR A 21 9.21 -4.32 3.61
N ASP A 22 10.22 -3.60 4.07
CA ASP A 22 11.17 -4.08 5.06
C ASP A 22 10.57 -3.83 6.45
N LEU A 23 10.31 -4.90 7.21
CA LEU A 23 9.70 -4.78 8.54
C LEU A 23 10.66 -4.21 9.58
N ASP A 24 11.98 -4.38 9.37
CA ASP A 24 13.01 -3.97 10.32
C ASP A 24 13.35 -2.49 10.12
N ASN A 25 13.53 -2.09 8.86
CA ASN A 25 13.89 -0.72 8.48
C ASN A 25 12.68 0.18 8.22
N LYS A 26 11.47 -0.40 8.13
CA LYS A 26 10.23 0.31 7.82
C LYS A 26 10.27 1.06 6.49
N THR A 27 11.02 0.53 5.54
CA THR A 27 11.19 1.12 4.20
C THR A 27 10.34 0.38 3.19
N VAL A 28 9.88 1.12 2.17
CA VAL A 28 9.10 0.57 1.07
C VAL A 28 9.86 0.74 -0.24
N GLN A 29 9.86 -0.30 -1.06
CA GLN A 29 10.33 -0.27 -2.44
C GLN A 29 9.19 -0.64 -3.38
N VAL A 30 9.00 0.14 -4.43
CA VAL A 30 7.99 -0.10 -5.47
C VAL A 30 8.69 -0.56 -6.74
N VAL A 31 8.38 -1.77 -7.21
CA VAL A 31 8.90 -2.33 -8.46
C VAL A 31 7.77 -2.36 -9.48
N LEU A 32 7.78 -1.38 -10.39
CA LEU A 32 6.80 -1.28 -11.48
C LEU A 32 7.48 -0.65 -12.70
N ALA A 33 7.27 -1.23 -13.89
CA ALA A 33 7.90 -0.76 -15.13
C ALA A 33 7.39 0.63 -15.57
N ASN A 34 6.13 0.93 -15.28
CA ASN A 34 5.52 2.22 -15.56
C ASN A 34 6.01 3.26 -14.55
N GLU A 35 6.95 4.12 -14.97
CA GLU A 35 7.60 5.10 -14.10
C GLU A 35 6.63 6.07 -13.46
N LYS A 36 5.61 6.53 -14.21
CA LYS A 36 4.60 7.44 -13.68
C LYS A 36 3.79 6.78 -12.58
N ALA A 37 3.28 5.57 -12.84
CA ALA A 37 2.52 4.82 -11.85
C ALA A 37 3.39 4.46 -10.63
N ARG A 38 4.67 4.14 -10.84
CA ARG A 38 5.63 3.90 -9.76
C ARG A 38 5.76 5.14 -8.87
N GLN A 39 6.03 6.30 -9.46
CA GLN A 39 6.15 7.57 -8.72
C GLN A 39 4.86 7.94 -7.99
N ASP A 40 3.70 7.74 -8.63
CA ASP A 40 2.40 8.02 -8.01
C ASP A 40 2.18 7.13 -6.77
N VAL A 41 2.61 5.86 -6.81
CA VAL A 41 2.59 4.93 -5.66
C VAL A 41 3.63 5.29 -4.60
N GLU A 42 4.87 5.62 -4.99
CA GLU A 42 5.93 6.04 -4.05
C GLU A 42 5.53 7.32 -3.29
N ASN A 43 5.00 8.31 -4.01
CA ASN A 43 4.48 9.54 -3.41
C ASN A 43 3.29 9.27 -2.49
N TYR A 44 2.43 8.31 -2.85
CA TYR A 44 1.34 7.90 -1.98
C TYR A 44 1.90 7.28 -0.69
N LEU A 45 2.83 6.35 -0.77
CA LEU A 45 3.35 5.65 0.40
C LEU A 45 4.21 6.53 1.32
N ALA A 46 4.73 7.65 0.82
CA ALA A 46 5.43 8.66 1.60
C ALA A 46 4.49 9.65 2.33
N GLY A 47 3.19 9.63 2.04
CA GLY A 47 2.21 10.53 2.63
C GLY A 47 1.63 10.07 3.96
N THR A 48 0.91 10.97 4.63
CA THR A 48 0.09 10.68 5.81
C THR A 48 -1.38 10.81 5.44
N TYR A 49 -2.20 9.84 5.82
CA TYR A 49 -3.63 9.81 5.47
C TYR A 49 -4.52 9.66 6.68
N VAL A 50 -5.63 10.37 6.70
CA VAL A 50 -6.72 10.10 7.64
C VAL A 50 -7.63 9.07 7.00
N ILE A 51 -7.66 7.87 7.56
CA ILE A 51 -8.50 6.77 7.08
C ILE A 51 -9.55 6.50 8.16
N PRO A 52 -10.86 6.64 7.84
CA PRO A 52 -11.92 6.24 8.76
C PRO A 52 -11.93 4.71 8.86
N SER A 53 -11.70 4.20 10.06
CA SER A 53 -11.87 2.79 10.39
C SER A 53 -13.13 2.62 11.22
N ALA A 54 -13.93 1.61 10.89
CA ALA A 54 -15.03 1.20 11.75
C ALA A 54 -14.45 0.71 13.08
N ASP A 55 -15.02 1.18 14.19
CA ASP A 55 -14.60 0.79 15.53
C ASP A 55 -15.61 -0.21 16.11
N GLN A 56 -16.45 0.21 17.06
CA GLN A 56 -17.34 -0.70 17.81
C GLN A 56 -18.63 -1.05 17.07
N THR A 57 -19.12 -0.17 16.20
CA THR A 57 -20.34 -0.40 15.42
C THR A 57 -20.14 -0.03 13.95
N LEU A 58 -21.02 -0.52 13.08
CA LEU A 58 -21.01 -0.20 11.65
C LEU A 58 -21.23 1.29 11.34
N LEU A 59 -21.69 2.07 12.32
CA LEU A 59 -21.98 3.50 12.17
C LEU A 59 -20.92 4.38 12.85
N ASP A 60 -20.08 3.82 13.71
CA ASP A 60 -19.05 4.55 14.45
C ASP A 60 -17.70 4.40 13.73
N PHE A 61 -17.34 5.44 12.99
CA PHE A 61 -16.06 5.53 12.31
C PHE A 61 -15.13 6.44 13.10
N GLN A 62 -13.97 5.92 13.49
CA GLN A 62 -12.90 6.74 14.05
C GLN A 62 -11.91 7.12 12.94
N GLU A 63 -11.59 8.41 12.88
CA GLU A 63 -10.54 8.93 12.01
C GLU A 63 -9.19 8.51 12.56
N THR A 64 -8.54 7.57 11.86
CA THR A 64 -7.20 7.12 12.23
C THR A 64 -6.19 7.77 11.28
N THR A 65 -5.20 8.47 11.85
CA THR A 65 -4.05 8.94 11.08
C THR A 65 -3.12 7.76 10.81
N VAL A 66 -2.93 7.47 9.53
CA VAL A 66 -2.17 6.33 9.02
C VAL A 66 -0.97 6.85 8.26
N GLU A 67 0.21 6.45 8.74
CA GLU A 67 1.48 6.59 8.01
C GLU A 67 1.84 5.21 7.43
N PRO A 68 1.82 5.01 6.10
CA PRO A 68 1.97 3.69 5.49
C PRO A 68 3.25 2.97 5.88
N THR A 69 4.35 3.70 6.10
CA THR A 69 5.66 3.11 6.44
C THR A 69 5.80 2.79 7.93
N SER A 70 4.95 3.34 8.81
CA SER A 70 5.12 3.24 10.27
C SER A 70 4.96 1.82 10.84
N SER A 71 4.12 0.99 10.22
CA SER A 71 3.89 -0.42 10.58
C SER A 71 3.31 -1.21 9.41
N LEU A 72 3.41 -2.54 9.46
CA LEU A 72 2.84 -3.41 8.43
C LEU A 72 1.30 -3.29 8.36
N ASP A 73 0.63 -3.11 9.49
CA ASP A 73 -0.82 -2.98 9.51
C ASP A 73 -1.27 -1.65 8.90
N ASN A 74 -0.53 -0.57 9.17
CA ASN A 74 -0.75 0.74 8.55
C ASN A 74 -0.47 0.70 7.05
N LEU A 75 0.58 -0.01 6.62
CA LEU A 75 0.85 -0.26 5.21
C LEU A 75 -0.33 -0.96 4.54
N LYS A 76 -0.79 -2.09 5.11
CA LYS A 76 -1.92 -2.84 4.56
C LYS A 76 -3.19 -2.00 4.50
N LEU A 77 -3.47 -1.21 5.53
CA LEU A 77 -4.63 -0.32 5.56
C LEU A 77 -4.57 0.73 4.46
N ALA A 78 -3.42 1.41 4.29
CA ALA A 78 -3.20 2.37 3.22
C ALA A 78 -3.33 1.73 1.83
N LEU A 79 -2.79 0.53 1.63
CA LEU A 79 -2.89 -0.22 0.37
C LEU A 79 -4.34 -0.49 -0.05
N THR A 80 -5.29 -0.64 0.89
CA THR A 80 -6.72 -0.80 0.55
C THR A 80 -7.36 0.44 -0.08
N ARG A 81 -6.73 1.61 0.06
CA ARG A 81 -7.23 2.91 -0.43
C ARG A 81 -6.36 3.50 -1.56
N MET A 82 -5.18 2.94 -1.80
CA MET A 82 -4.20 3.40 -2.80
C MET A 82 -4.77 3.56 -4.21
N TRP A 83 -5.62 2.63 -4.66
CA TRP A 83 -6.21 2.65 -5.99
C TRP A 83 -7.03 3.92 -6.26
N GLY A 84 -7.68 4.49 -5.24
CA GLY A 84 -8.48 5.70 -5.36
C GLY A 84 -7.65 6.97 -5.60
N LYS A 85 -6.34 6.92 -5.35
CA LYS A 85 -5.42 8.05 -5.55
C LYS A 85 -4.46 7.85 -6.72
N THR A 86 -4.06 6.61 -6.97
CA THR A 86 -3.00 6.28 -7.95
C THR A 86 -3.52 5.58 -9.20
N GLY A 87 -4.72 4.98 -9.14
CA GLY A 87 -5.21 4.07 -10.19
C GLY A 87 -4.46 2.74 -10.26
N VAL A 88 -3.59 2.44 -9.28
CA VAL A 88 -2.87 1.17 -9.16
C VAL A 88 -3.62 0.27 -8.18
N TYR A 89 -3.87 -0.97 -8.60
CA TYR A 89 -4.59 -1.98 -7.84
C TYR A 89 -3.61 -2.87 -7.10
N VAL A 90 -3.98 -3.29 -5.90
CA VAL A 90 -3.23 -4.28 -5.13
C VAL A 90 -3.77 -5.66 -5.45
N ASP A 91 -2.86 -6.58 -5.76
CA ASP A 91 -3.17 -7.96 -6.06
C ASP A 91 -2.83 -8.85 -4.87
N TRP A 92 -3.87 -9.24 -4.15
CA TRP A 92 -3.76 -10.12 -2.98
C TRP A 92 -3.78 -11.61 -3.35
N SER A 93 -4.04 -11.93 -4.63
CA SER A 93 -4.25 -13.31 -5.09
C SER A 93 -3.04 -13.93 -5.77
N HIS A 94 -2.15 -13.11 -6.34
CA HIS A 94 -0.98 -13.60 -7.04
C HIS A 94 0.26 -13.66 -6.12
N PRO A 95 0.99 -14.79 -6.09
CA PRO A 95 2.26 -14.85 -5.41
C PRO A 95 3.26 -13.92 -6.09
N VAL A 96 4.03 -13.22 -5.28
CA VAL A 96 5.09 -12.33 -5.74
C VAL A 96 6.44 -13.05 -5.69
N PRO A 97 7.30 -12.83 -6.69
CA PRO A 97 8.65 -13.40 -6.73
C PRO A 97 9.56 -12.86 -5.61
#